data_AF-A0A8I1Q4D2-F1
#
_entry.id   AF-A0A8I1Q4D2-F1
#
_cell.length_a   1.000
_cell.length_b   1.000
_cell.length_c   1.000
_cell.angle_alpha   90.00
_cell.angle_beta   90.00
_cell.angle_gamma   90.00
#
_symmetry.space_group_name_H-M   'P 1'
#
loop_
_entity.id
_entity.type
_entity.pdbx_description
1 polymer ?
#
loop_
_entity_poly.entity_id
_entity_poly.type
_entity_poly.pdbx_seq_one_letter_code
_entity_poly.pdbx_strand_id
1 'polypeptide(L)'
;MSRRDSKIVCVLAVAFYGVLATLTNIIDYKVNFSAVAATMTMKDIFAGSSLGIRAINYPLFHHLAFIFIIFCEGLGAVVTLMGTFKLIKNRSNDALIFNQEKNWAIAGLTITFLTWQVLFMTIAGEWFGIWMASTSLAGTVRNAFQIFMMALGVLIYLNMDDK
;
A
#
# COMPACT_ATOMS: atom_id res chain seq x y z
N MET A 1 -6.81 22.56 -16.39
CA MET A 1 -6.46 22.00 -15.05
C MET A 1 -5.22 22.72 -14.54
N SER A 2 -5.23 23.29 -13.34
CA SER A 2 -4.02 23.91 -12.75
C SER A 2 -3.04 22.84 -12.25
N ARG A 3 -1.77 23.22 -11.96
CA ARG A 3 -0.79 22.29 -11.35
C ARG A 3 -1.27 21.76 -10.00
N ARG A 4 -1.94 22.60 -9.22
CA ARG A 4 -2.50 22.22 -7.91
C ARG A 4 -3.65 21.22 -8.07
N ASP A 5 -4.56 21.47 -9.01
CA ASP A 5 -5.67 20.53 -9.30
C ASP A 5 -5.13 19.18 -9.79
N SER A 6 -4.09 19.20 -10.63
CA SER A 6 -3.40 17.99 -11.10
C SER A 6 -2.88 17.16 -9.93
N LYS A 7 -2.14 17.78 -9.01
CA LYS A 7 -1.64 17.13 -7.79
C LYS A 7 -2.77 16.56 -6.94
N ILE A 8 -3.83 17.35 -6.71
CA ILE A 8 -5.00 16.91 -5.94
C ILE A 8 -5.63 15.65 -6.56
N VAL A 9 -5.84 15.64 -7.88
CA VAL A 9 -6.43 14.49 -8.58
C VAL A 9 -5.52 13.27 -8.47
N CYS A 10 -4.21 13.41 -8.61
CA CYS A 10 -3.26 12.31 -8.42
C CYS A 10 -3.32 11.74 -7.00
N VAL A 11 -3.34 12.59 -5.96
CA VAL A 11 -3.43 12.15 -4.56
C VAL A 11 -4.78 11.46 -4.30
N LEU A 12 -5.89 12.03 -4.82
CA LEU A 12 -7.23 11.45 -4.71
C LEU A 12 -7.30 10.06 -5.37
N ALA A 13 -6.66 9.86 -6.52
CA ALA A 13 -6.63 8.57 -7.21
C ALA A 13 -5.96 7.49 -6.35
N VAL A 14 -4.84 7.81 -5.69
CA VAL A 14 -4.17 6.88 -4.76
C VAL A 14 -5.05 6.61 -3.54
N ALA A 15 -5.69 7.64 -2.99
CA ALA A 15 -6.60 7.49 -1.86
C ALA A 15 -7.79 6.57 -2.19
N PHE A 16 -8.39 6.74 -3.38
CA PHE A 16 -9.48 5.91 -3.88
C PHE A 16 -9.05 4.45 -4.06
N TYR A 17 -7.86 4.21 -4.63
CA TYR A 17 -7.28 2.87 -4.70
C TYR A 17 -7.16 2.24 -3.31
N GLY A 18 -6.61 2.95 -2.33
CA GLY A 18 -6.45 2.45 -0.96
C GLY A 18 -7.78 2.12 -0.28
N VAL A 19 -8.82 2.95 -0.48
CA VAL A 19 -10.18 2.67 0.02
C VAL A 19 -10.71 1.37 -0.56
N LEU A 20 -10.61 1.19 -1.88
CA LEU A 20 -11.08 -0.04 -2.53
C LEU A 20 -10.29 -1.27 -2.07
N ALA A 21 -8.96 -1.18 -1.97
CA ALA A 21 -8.13 -2.28 -1.47
C ALA A 21 -8.54 -2.71 -0.06
N THR A 22 -8.72 -1.73 0.85
CA THR A 22 -9.17 -1.97 2.22
C THR A 22 -10.56 -2.63 2.25
N LEU A 23 -11.51 -2.09 1.48
CA LEU A 23 -12.87 -2.63 1.41
C LEU A 23 -12.89 -4.05 0.83
N THR A 24 -12.12 -4.31 -0.22
CA THR A 24 -11.98 -5.66 -0.80
C THR A 24 -11.52 -6.67 0.25
N ASN A 25 -10.50 -6.31 1.04
CA ASN A 25 -9.99 -7.20 2.09
C ASN A 25 -10.96 -7.39 3.27
N ILE A 26 -11.82 -6.41 3.55
CA ILE A 26 -12.87 -6.54 4.59
C ILE A 26 -14.04 -7.37 4.08
N ILE A 27 -14.54 -7.07 2.87
CA ILE A 27 -15.74 -7.70 2.29
C ILE A 27 -15.45 -9.16 1.95
N ASP A 28 -14.33 -9.43 1.29
CA ASP A 28 -13.91 -10.78 0.92
C ASP A 28 -12.73 -11.26 1.78
N TYR A 29 -12.94 -11.21 3.10
CA TYR A 29 -11.92 -11.54 4.07
C TYR A 29 -11.38 -12.97 3.88
N LYS A 30 -12.26 -13.95 3.65
CA LYS A 30 -11.86 -15.36 3.59
C LYS A 30 -10.95 -15.65 2.39
N VAL A 31 -11.26 -15.11 1.22
CA VAL A 31 -10.45 -15.32 0.00
C VAL A 31 -9.09 -14.67 0.18
N ASN A 32 -9.04 -13.41 0.59
CA ASN A 32 -7.77 -12.69 0.75
C ASN A 32 -6.92 -13.23 1.91
N PHE A 33 -7.56 -13.64 3.03
CA PHE A 33 -6.88 -14.33 4.13
C PHE A 33 -6.17 -15.61 3.68
N SER A 34 -6.80 -16.38 2.78
CA SER A 34 -6.21 -17.64 2.31
C SER A 34 -4.87 -17.42 1.59
N ALA A 35 -4.70 -16.30 0.87
CA ALA A 35 -3.44 -15.94 0.23
C ALA A 35 -2.36 -15.58 1.26
N VAL A 36 -2.73 -14.86 2.34
CA VAL A 36 -1.82 -14.53 3.44
C VAL A 36 -1.38 -15.79 4.20
N ALA A 37 -2.31 -16.68 4.52
CA ALA A 37 -2.00 -17.95 5.16
C ALA A 37 -1.10 -18.83 4.28
N ALA A 38 -1.41 -18.94 2.97
CA ALA A 38 -0.58 -19.67 2.02
C ALA A 38 0.85 -19.11 1.94
N THR A 39 0.99 -17.78 1.91
CA THR A 39 2.27 -17.07 1.98
C THR A 39 3.05 -17.45 3.23
N MET A 40 2.44 -17.30 4.41
CA MET A 40 3.14 -17.48 5.68
C MET A 40 3.53 -18.94 5.95
N THR A 41 2.77 -19.90 5.41
CA THR A 41 3.12 -21.33 5.53
C THR A 41 4.23 -21.77 4.58
N MET A 42 4.57 -20.97 3.56
CA MET A 42 5.64 -21.21 2.59
C MET A 42 5.60 -22.61 1.94
N LYS A 43 4.39 -23.15 1.71
CA LYS A 43 4.23 -24.48 1.09
C LYS A 43 4.46 -24.47 -0.43
N ASP A 44 4.30 -23.32 -1.06
CA ASP A 44 4.51 -23.11 -2.49
C ASP A 44 5.81 -22.33 -2.72
N ILE A 45 6.94 -22.94 -2.34
CA ILE A 45 8.30 -22.47 -2.67
C ILE A 45 9.05 -23.59 -3.39
N PHE A 46 10.21 -23.32 -3.97
CA PHE A 46 11.01 -24.34 -4.64
C PHE A 46 11.35 -25.52 -3.73
N ALA A 47 11.21 -26.75 -4.25
CA ALA A 47 11.55 -27.96 -3.54
C ALA A 47 13.03 -27.94 -3.11
N GLY A 48 13.29 -28.26 -1.84
CA GLY A 48 14.64 -28.25 -1.25
C GLY A 48 15.15 -26.86 -0.84
N SER A 49 14.34 -25.80 -0.95
CA SER A 49 14.70 -24.48 -0.47
C SER A 49 14.85 -24.46 1.06
N SER A 50 16.01 -24.01 1.54
CA SER A 50 16.26 -23.80 2.97
C SER A 50 15.46 -22.65 3.56
N LEU A 51 14.82 -21.81 2.73
CA LEU A 51 14.02 -20.67 3.19
C LEU A 51 12.74 -21.09 3.93
N GLY A 52 12.28 -22.34 3.73
CA GLY A 52 11.12 -22.88 4.44
C GLY A 52 11.24 -22.87 5.97
N ILE A 53 12.45 -22.72 6.53
CA ILE A 53 12.66 -22.53 7.98
C ILE A 53 11.97 -21.28 8.55
N ARG A 54 11.63 -20.30 7.70
CA ARG A 54 10.96 -19.05 8.06
C ARG A 54 9.43 -19.18 8.14
N ALA A 55 8.89 -20.35 7.79
CA ALA A 55 7.46 -20.59 7.74
C ALA A 55 6.80 -20.43 9.13
N ILE A 56 5.63 -19.80 9.14
CA ILE A 56 4.79 -19.64 10.33
C ILE A 56 3.54 -20.48 10.11
N ASN A 57 3.38 -21.57 10.87
CA ASN A 57 2.29 -22.54 10.70
C ASN A 57 1.15 -22.39 11.71
N TYR A 58 1.02 -21.20 12.30
CA TYR A 58 0.07 -20.91 13.37
C TYR A 58 -1.04 -19.97 12.89
N PRO A 59 -2.31 -20.41 12.82
CA PRO A 59 -3.42 -19.62 12.26
C PRO A 59 -3.63 -18.26 12.94
N LEU A 60 -3.36 -18.16 14.24
CA LEU A 60 -3.44 -16.89 14.97
C LEU A 60 -2.55 -15.80 14.33
N PHE A 61 -1.31 -16.14 13.98
CA PHE A 61 -0.39 -15.18 13.37
C PHE A 61 -0.80 -14.82 11.94
N HIS A 62 -1.45 -15.73 11.21
CA HIS A 62 -2.02 -15.42 9.90
C HIS A 62 -3.11 -14.36 10.01
N HIS A 63 -4.00 -14.49 11.00
CA HIS A 63 -5.07 -13.52 11.22
C HIS A 63 -4.50 -12.17 11.67
N LEU A 64 -3.53 -12.15 12.57
CA LEU A 64 -2.87 -10.92 13.01
C LEU A 64 -2.18 -10.21 11.85
N ALA A 65 -1.44 -10.94 11.02
CA ALA A 65 -0.79 -10.38 9.84
C ALA A 65 -1.82 -9.79 8.85
N PHE A 66 -2.90 -10.51 8.57
CA PHE A 66 -3.90 -10.03 7.62
C PHE A 66 -4.69 -8.82 8.15
N ILE A 67 -5.06 -8.81 9.44
CA ILE A 67 -5.68 -7.64 10.08
C ILE A 67 -4.73 -6.43 10.05
N PHE A 68 -3.43 -6.66 10.27
CA PHE A 68 -2.44 -5.60 10.20
C PHE A 68 -2.30 -5.01 8.78
N ILE A 69 -2.34 -5.86 7.74
CA ILE A 69 -2.38 -5.40 6.34
C ILE A 69 -3.59 -4.50 6.10
N ILE A 70 -4.80 -4.97 6.46
CA ILE A 70 -6.04 -4.18 6.31
C ILE A 70 -5.95 -2.85 7.05
N PHE A 71 -5.40 -2.85 8.26
CA PHE A 71 -5.20 -1.65 9.04
C PHE A 71 -4.26 -0.66 8.34
N CYS A 72 -3.11 -1.13 7.81
CA CYS A 72 -2.16 -0.27 7.12
C CYS A 72 -2.70 0.29 5.80
N GLU A 73 -3.44 -0.52 5.02
CA GLU A 73 -4.14 -0.06 3.82
C GLU A 73 -5.19 1.00 4.15
N GLY A 74 -6.02 0.73 5.17
CA GLY A 74 -7.08 1.63 5.61
C GLY A 74 -6.53 2.94 6.18
N LEU A 75 -5.48 2.86 6.99
CA LEU A 75 -4.78 4.04 7.52
C LEU A 75 -4.19 4.88 6.39
N GLY A 76 -3.50 4.25 5.44
CA GLY A 76 -2.97 4.94 4.25
C GLY A 76 -4.07 5.65 3.46
N ALA A 77 -5.20 4.97 3.23
CA ALA A 77 -6.35 5.53 2.54
C ALA A 77 -6.96 6.74 3.27
N VAL A 78 -7.23 6.60 4.58
CA VAL A 78 -7.82 7.67 5.40
C VAL A 78 -6.91 8.89 5.48
N VAL A 79 -5.61 8.70 5.75
CA VAL A 79 -4.65 9.80 5.85
C VAL A 79 -4.47 10.50 4.50
N THR A 80 -4.41 9.74 3.40
CA THR A 80 -4.32 10.30 2.04
C THR A 80 -5.59 11.10 1.69
N LEU A 81 -6.79 10.60 2.03
CA LEU A 81 -8.05 11.32 1.85
C LEU A 81 -8.08 12.63 2.66
N MET A 82 -7.66 12.61 3.93
CA MET A 82 -7.54 13.83 4.74
C MET A 82 -6.62 14.85 4.08
N GLY A 83 -5.48 14.39 3.55
CA GLY A 83 -4.58 15.21 2.74
C GLY A 83 -5.25 15.80 1.51
N THR A 84 -5.98 15.00 0.74
CA THR A 84 -6.74 15.47 -0.42
C THR A 84 -7.74 16.55 -0.04
N PHE A 85 -8.53 16.37 1.02
CA PHE A 85 -9.51 17.38 1.47
C PHE A 85 -8.84 18.69 1.87
N LYS A 86 -7.71 18.63 2.59
CA LYS A 86 -6.92 19.81 2.95
C LYS A 86 -6.37 20.54 1.72
N LEU A 87 -5.88 19.81 0.72
CA LEU A 87 -5.40 20.41 -0.53
C LEU A 87 -6.55 21.05 -1.33
N ILE A 88 -7.71 20.40 -1.43
CA ILE A 88 -8.90 20.97 -2.09
C ILE A 88 -9.33 22.27 -1.41
N LYS A 89 -9.40 22.28 -0.07
CA LYS A 89 -9.81 23.47 0.71
C LYS A 89 -8.86 24.66 0.49
N ASN A 90 -7.57 24.40 0.29
CA ASN A 90 -6.54 25.44 0.20
C ASN A 90 -6.03 25.70 -1.23
N ARG A 91 -6.65 25.12 -2.26
CA ARG A 91 -6.16 25.22 -3.66
C ARG A 91 -6.05 26.64 -4.20
N SER A 92 -6.88 27.55 -3.69
CA SER A 92 -6.94 28.96 -4.10
C SER A 92 -6.19 29.91 -3.15
N ASN A 93 -5.60 29.40 -2.07
CA ASN A 93 -4.82 30.19 -1.12
C ASN A 93 -3.39 30.44 -1.64
N ASP A 94 -2.62 31.25 -0.91
CA ASP A 94 -1.22 31.51 -1.22
C ASP A 94 -0.39 30.23 -1.31
N ALA A 95 0.66 30.25 -2.13
CA ALA A 95 1.55 29.12 -2.35
C ALA A 95 2.14 28.58 -1.04
N LEU A 96 2.49 29.45 -0.10
CA LEU A 96 3.00 29.06 1.21
C LEU A 96 2.01 28.17 1.98
N ILE A 97 0.74 28.58 2.04
CA ILE A 97 -0.32 27.85 2.75
C ILE A 97 -0.58 26.50 2.05
N PHE A 98 -0.68 26.50 0.72
CA PHE A 98 -0.89 25.27 -0.04
C PHE A 98 0.24 24.25 0.19
N ASN A 99 1.50 24.71 0.17
CA ASN A 99 2.66 23.85 0.37
C ASN A 99 2.69 23.25 1.79
N GLN A 100 2.31 24.00 2.82
CA GLN A 100 2.21 23.48 4.20
C GLN A 100 1.14 22.39 4.36
N GLU A 101 0.01 22.54 3.66
CA GLU A 101 -1.10 21.59 3.74
C GLU A 101 -0.83 20.25 3.04
N LYS A 102 0.25 20.14 2.25
CA LYS A 102 0.70 18.89 1.63
C LYS A 102 1.10 17.82 2.65
N ASN A 103 1.48 18.19 3.87
CA ASN A 103 2.02 17.27 4.88
C ASN A 103 1.12 16.05 5.15
N TRP A 104 -0.20 16.24 5.14
CA TRP A 104 -1.14 15.12 5.33
C TRP A 104 -1.17 14.16 4.13
N ALA A 105 -1.14 14.70 2.91
CA ALA A 105 -1.07 13.89 1.70
C ALA A 105 0.29 13.16 1.61
N ILE A 106 1.39 13.83 1.98
CA ILE A 106 2.72 13.23 2.08
C ILE A 106 2.70 12.06 3.06
N ALA A 107 2.18 12.24 4.28
CA ALA A 107 2.10 11.18 5.27
C ALA A 107 1.29 9.97 4.77
N GLY A 108 0.12 10.21 4.16
CA GLY A 108 -0.74 9.14 3.63
C GLY A 108 -0.09 8.37 2.47
N LEU A 109 0.55 9.08 1.54
CA LEU A 109 1.32 8.48 0.45
C LEU A 109 2.53 7.70 0.96
N THR A 110 3.21 8.17 2.01
CA THR A 110 4.32 7.43 2.65
C THR A 110 3.83 6.16 3.32
N ILE A 111 2.71 6.20 4.04
CA ILE A 111 2.11 4.98 4.63
C ILE A 111 1.75 4.00 3.52
N THR A 112 1.10 4.47 2.45
CA THR A 112 0.78 3.66 1.26
C THR A 112 2.06 3.04 0.68
N PHE A 113 3.10 3.82 0.42
CA PHE A 113 4.38 3.30 -0.04
C PHE A 113 4.93 2.19 0.86
N LEU A 114 4.96 2.41 2.18
CA LEU A 114 5.48 1.44 3.14
C LEU A 114 4.62 0.17 3.21
N THR A 115 3.29 0.28 3.12
CA THR A 115 2.39 -0.88 3.10
C THR A 115 2.76 -1.82 1.97
N TRP A 116 2.82 -1.35 0.72
CA TRP A 116 3.11 -2.22 -0.43
C TRP A 116 4.59 -2.58 -0.58
N GLN A 117 5.51 -1.67 -0.24
CA GLN A 117 6.94 -1.96 -0.33
C GLN A 117 7.41 -2.89 0.81
N VAL A 118 7.05 -2.61 2.06
CA VAL A 118 7.54 -3.38 3.21
C VAL A 118 6.73 -4.64 3.40
N LEU A 119 5.39 -4.56 3.47
CA LEU A 119 4.59 -5.74 3.80
C LEU A 119 4.54 -6.73 2.64
N PHE A 120 4.33 -6.26 1.42
CA PHE A 120 4.15 -7.15 0.27
C PHE A 120 5.47 -7.46 -0.46
N MET A 121 6.29 -6.47 -0.79
CA MET A 121 7.53 -6.74 -1.52
C MET A 121 8.63 -7.30 -0.62
N THR A 122 8.87 -6.69 0.55
CA THR A 122 9.97 -7.10 1.44
C THR A 122 9.60 -8.31 2.30
N ILE A 123 8.49 -8.25 3.04
CA ILE A 123 8.09 -9.35 3.94
C ILE A 123 7.48 -10.50 3.13
N ALA A 124 6.41 -10.27 2.37
CA ALA A 124 5.77 -11.35 1.63
C ALA A 124 6.66 -11.87 0.48
N GLY A 125 7.29 -10.97 -0.29
CA GLY A 125 8.19 -11.31 -1.37
C GLY A 125 9.48 -12.01 -0.90
N GLU A 126 10.30 -11.34 -0.10
CA GLU A 126 11.65 -11.84 0.24
C GLU A 126 11.70 -12.72 1.49
N TRP A 127 11.00 -12.35 2.57
CA TRP A 127 11.02 -13.19 3.78
C TRP A 127 10.30 -14.52 3.53
N PHE A 128 9.07 -14.47 3.01
CA PHE A 128 8.24 -15.64 2.72
C PHE A 128 8.43 -16.23 1.31
N GLY A 129 9.24 -15.60 0.47
CA GLY A 129 9.64 -16.20 -0.80
C GLY A 129 8.52 -16.30 -1.84
N ILE A 130 7.52 -15.42 -1.81
CA ILE A 130 6.41 -15.45 -2.78
C ILE A 130 6.88 -15.44 -4.24
N TRP A 131 8.03 -14.83 -4.55
CA TRP A 131 8.56 -14.82 -5.91
C TRP A 131 8.92 -16.21 -6.45
N MET A 132 9.07 -17.22 -5.58
CA MET A 132 9.28 -18.63 -5.93
C MET A 132 7.96 -19.39 -6.18
N ALA A 133 6.82 -18.82 -5.81
CA ALA A 133 5.53 -19.49 -5.86
C ALA A 133 5.15 -19.86 -7.29
N SER A 134 4.64 -21.08 -7.47
CA SER A 134 4.12 -21.55 -8.77
C SER A 134 2.67 -21.13 -9.02
N THR A 135 1.98 -20.68 -7.97
CA THR A 135 0.60 -20.18 -8.01
C THR A 135 0.51 -18.70 -8.39
N SER A 136 -0.72 -18.16 -8.42
CA SER A 136 -0.99 -16.74 -8.60
C SER A 136 -0.35 -15.83 -7.53
N LEU A 137 0.16 -16.39 -6.42
CA LEU A 137 0.85 -15.66 -5.37
C LEU A 137 2.04 -14.87 -5.92
N ALA A 138 2.82 -15.41 -6.87
CA ALA A 138 3.97 -14.73 -7.45
C ALA A 138 3.61 -13.37 -8.10
N GLY A 139 2.39 -13.24 -8.63
CA GLY A 139 1.88 -11.98 -9.19
C GLY A 139 1.74 -10.86 -8.14
N THR A 140 1.62 -11.20 -6.87
CA THR A 140 1.49 -10.25 -5.75
C THR A 140 2.69 -9.31 -5.67
N VAL A 141 3.91 -9.81 -5.90
CA VAL A 141 5.13 -8.98 -5.84
C VAL A 141 5.15 -7.94 -6.96
N ARG A 142 4.74 -8.32 -8.17
CA ARG A 142 4.62 -7.39 -9.30
C ARG A 142 3.56 -6.33 -9.04
N ASN A 143 2.39 -6.72 -8.53
CA ASN A 143 1.32 -5.78 -8.20
C ASN A 143 1.78 -4.80 -7.10
N ALA A 144 2.43 -5.31 -6.06
CA ALA A 144 2.99 -4.48 -5.00
C ALA A 144 4.00 -3.45 -5.53
N PHE A 145 4.88 -3.87 -6.44
CA PHE A 145 5.81 -2.97 -7.12
C PHE A 145 5.10 -1.82 -7.83
N GLN A 146 4.06 -2.12 -8.61
CA GLN A 146 3.30 -1.10 -9.32
C GLN A 146 2.67 -0.09 -8.36
N ILE A 147 2.13 -0.55 -7.23
CA ILE A 147 1.43 0.30 -6.28
C ILE A 147 2.39 1.19 -5.49
N PHE A 148 3.49 0.64 -4.95
CA PHE A 148 4.43 1.48 -4.21
C PHE A 148 5.14 2.46 -5.15
N MET A 149 5.43 2.08 -6.39
CA MET A 149 6.02 3.00 -7.38
C MET A 149 5.06 4.10 -7.79
N MET A 150 3.76 3.78 -7.94
CA MET A 150 2.72 4.80 -8.14
C MET A 150 2.68 5.77 -6.95
N ALA A 151 2.65 5.27 -5.71
CA ALA A 151 2.64 6.11 -4.52
C ALA A 151 3.89 7.00 -4.45
N LEU A 152 5.08 6.45 -4.72
CA LEU A 152 6.34 7.19 -4.77
C LEU A 152 6.34 8.26 -5.87
N GLY A 153 5.85 7.94 -7.06
CA GLY A 153 5.73 8.90 -8.16
C GLY A 153 4.81 10.07 -7.82
N VAL A 154 3.65 9.80 -7.21
CA VAL A 154 2.74 10.86 -6.74
C VAL A 154 3.37 11.66 -5.60
N LEU A 155 4.10 11.01 -4.69
CA LEU A 155 4.82 11.69 -3.61
C LEU A 155 5.88 12.66 -4.14
N ILE A 156 6.67 12.23 -5.13
CA ILE A 156 7.67 13.08 -5.78
C ILE A 156 6.98 14.26 -6.49
N TYR A 157 5.93 13.98 -7.26
CA TYR A 157 5.19 15.01 -7.98
C TYR A 157 4.55 16.04 -7.05
N LEU A 158 3.95 15.60 -5.94
CA LEU A 158 3.33 16.46 -4.94
C LEU A 158 4.35 17.40 -4.29
N ASN A 159 5.55 16.90 -4.00
CA ASN A 159 6.64 17.65 -3.35
C ASN A 159 7.33 18.67 -4.26
N MET A 160 7.10 18.65 -5.58
CA MET A 160 7.58 19.74 -6.44
C MET A 160 6.91 21.05 -6.04
N ASP A 161 7.66 22.14 -5.95
CA ASP A 161 7.13 23.43 -5.48
C ASP A 161 6.07 24.00 -6.44
N ASP A 162 5.00 24.54 -5.84
CA ASP A 162 4.05 25.39 -6.54
C ASP A 162 4.49 26.84 -6.33
N LYS A 163 5.02 27.47 -7.40
CA LYS A 163 5.31 28.91 -7.46
C LYS A 163 4.02 29.71 -7.67
#